data_AF-A0A8T2SD05-F1
#
_entry.id   AF-A0A8T2SD05-F1
#
_cell.length_a   1.000
_cell.length_b   1.000
_cell.length_c   1.000
_cell.angle_alpha   90.00
_cell.angle_beta   90.00
_cell.angle_gamma   90.00
#
_symmetry.space_group_name_H-M   'P 1'
#
loop_
_entity.id
_entity.type
_entity.pdbx_description
1 polymer ?
#
loop_
_entity_poly.entity_id
_entity_poly.type
_entity_poly.pdbx_seq_one_letter_code
_entity_poly.pdbx_strand_id
1 'polypeptide(L)'
;MTSSMVLIRDFCLNFLASEQYARTRIFFPDINEVEAAKVGIFEGTFFKLDYLTKPSGLEDIGFGEKVRVVDHLRPTDEMIVVAYPYFNVNEMLAVEELYTKGTAESKVPILVFNGELDRIRSGYYPPFFYPKLAALSKSLLPKFETVYYIHNFKGSRGGALFRAYPGPWKVFRRGSNGLVCIHEQETMPSLKEVALDILMRA
;
A
#
# COMPACT_ATOMS: atom_id res chain seq x y z
N MET A 1 -15.11 -5.87 -0.80
CA MET A 1 -14.01 -5.39 -1.67
C MET A 1 -14.39 -4.19 -2.51
N THR A 2 -15.64 -4.07 -2.99
CA THR A 2 -16.13 -2.91 -3.78
C THR A 2 -15.90 -1.54 -3.13
N SER A 3 -16.08 -1.40 -1.82
CA SER A 3 -15.88 -0.11 -1.13
C SER A 3 -14.44 0.42 -1.23
N SER A 4 -13.42 -0.44 -1.17
CA SER A 4 -12.02 -0.01 -1.28
C SER A 4 -11.71 0.53 -2.67
N MET A 5 -12.20 -0.13 -3.71
CA MET A 5 -12.05 0.30 -5.10
C MET A 5 -12.73 1.66 -5.35
N VAL A 6 -13.92 1.85 -4.79
CA VAL A 6 -14.64 3.14 -4.86
C VAL A 6 -13.85 4.25 -4.17
N LEU A 7 -13.31 4.00 -2.98
CA LEU A 7 -12.48 5.00 -2.27
C LEU A 7 -11.20 5.36 -3.03
N ILE A 8 -10.55 4.38 -3.66
CA ILE A 8 -9.37 4.62 -4.50
C ILE A 8 -9.76 5.47 -5.71
N ARG A 9 -10.84 5.10 -6.41
CA ARG A 9 -11.35 5.87 -7.55
C ARG A 9 -11.64 7.30 -7.14
N ASP A 10 -12.41 7.49 -6.07
CA ASP A 10 -12.83 8.81 -5.62
C ASP A 10 -11.63 9.64 -5.18
N PHE A 11 -10.63 9.04 -4.51
CA PHE A 11 -9.36 9.70 -4.25
C PHE A 11 -8.69 10.15 -5.55
N CYS A 12 -8.51 9.25 -6.53
CA CYS A 12 -7.85 9.58 -7.79
C CYS A 12 -8.58 10.67 -8.57
N LEU A 13 -9.92 10.65 -8.60
CA LEU A 13 -10.73 11.67 -9.26
C LEU A 13 -10.57 13.06 -8.61
N ASN A 14 -10.45 13.12 -7.28
CA ASN A 14 -10.25 14.37 -6.55
C ASN A 14 -8.80 14.87 -6.57
N PHE A 15 -7.84 13.95 -6.62
CA PHE A 15 -6.42 14.26 -6.55
C PHE A 15 -5.82 14.63 -7.91
N LEU A 16 -6.33 14.04 -9.00
CA LEU A 16 -5.77 14.18 -10.33
C LEU A 16 -6.61 15.10 -11.21
N ALA A 17 -5.95 15.84 -12.07
CA ALA A 17 -6.61 16.56 -13.13
C ALA A 17 -7.10 15.58 -14.22
N SER A 18 -8.20 15.92 -14.90
CA SER A 18 -8.90 15.02 -15.83
C SER A 18 -8.02 14.47 -16.95
N GLU A 19 -7.08 15.27 -17.45
CA GLU A 19 -6.12 14.90 -18.48
C GLU A 19 -5.11 13.86 -18.00
N GLN A 20 -4.87 13.75 -16.69
CA GLN A 20 -3.94 12.77 -16.11
C GLN A 20 -4.58 11.38 -15.99
N TYR A 21 -5.91 11.26 -16.09
CA TYR A 21 -6.59 9.96 -15.92
C TYR A 21 -6.11 8.94 -16.96
N ALA A 22 -6.00 9.34 -18.22
CA ALA A 22 -5.54 8.48 -19.31
C ALA A 22 -4.06 8.08 -19.20
N ARG A 23 -3.28 8.80 -18.37
CA ARG A 23 -1.85 8.59 -18.11
C ARG A 23 -1.59 8.01 -16.72
N THR A 24 -2.65 7.62 -16.00
CA THR A 24 -2.57 6.99 -14.68
C THR A 24 -2.95 5.53 -14.79
N ARG A 25 -2.06 4.63 -14.35
CA ARG A 25 -2.28 3.19 -14.31
C ARG A 25 -2.51 2.72 -12.89
N ILE A 26 -3.60 2.00 -12.67
CA ILE A 26 -4.03 1.47 -11.37
C ILE A 26 -3.87 -0.05 -11.42
N PHE A 27 -2.98 -0.57 -10.59
CA PHE A 27 -2.76 -2.00 -10.40
C PHE A 27 -3.61 -2.52 -9.23
N PHE A 28 -4.46 -3.49 -9.50
CA PHE A 28 -5.16 -4.30 -8.49
C PHE A 28 -4.37 -5.56 -8.16
N PRO A 29 -4.67 -6.26 -7.04
CA PRO A 29 -3.96 -7.47 -6.66
C PRO A 29 -3.96 -8.55 -7.76
N ASP A 30 -5.12 -8.77 -8.39
CA ASP A 30 -5.29 -9.78 -9.43
C ASP A 30 -6.24 -9.38 -10.57
N ILE A 31 -6.29 -10.21 -11.60
CA ILE A 31 -7.11 -9.98 -12.80
C ILE A 31 -8.62 -10.01 -12.53
N ASN A 32 -9.10 -10.81 -11.57
CA ASN A 32 -10.52 -10.84 -11.24
C ASN A 32 -10.95 -9.52 -10.60
N GLU A 33 -10.09 -8.94 -9.78
CA GLU A 33 -10.31 -7.60 -9.24
C GLU A 33 -10.32 -6.51 -10.31
N VAL A 34 -9.47 -6.63 -11.35
CA VAL A 34 -9.51 -5.72 -12.50
C VAL A 34 -10.87 -5.79 -13.20
N GLU A 35 -11.37 -6.99 -13.50
CA GLU A 35 -12.66 -7.15 -14.16
C GLU A 35 -13.82 -6.61 -13.32
N ALA A 36 -13.77 -6.83 -12.00
CA ALA A 36 -14.75 -6.26 -11.07
C ALA A 36 -14.66 -4.73 -11.00
N ALA A 37 -13.45 -4.15 -11.06
CA ALA A 37 -13.25 -2.71 -11.02
C ALA A 37 -13.71 -2.00 -12.32
N LYS A 38 -13.54 -2.66 -13.47
CA LYS A 38 -13.99 -2.13 -14.77
C LYS A 38 -15.50 -1.90 -14.81
N VAL A 39 -16.27 -2.84 -14.27
CA VAL A 39 -17.74 -2.82 -14.34
C VAL A 39 -18.31 -2.05 -13.14
N GLY A 40 -18.97 -0.91 -13.40
CA GLY A 40 -19.70 -0.14 -12.39
C GLY A 40 -18.88 0.69 -11.41
N ILE A 41 -17.55 0.48 -11.28
CA ILE A 41 -16.70 1.34 -10.42
C ILE A 41 -15.94 2.35 -11.27
N PHE A 42 -15.06 1.89 -12.17
CA PHE A 42 -14.25 2.76 -13.03
C PHE A 42 -14.88 2.98 -14.43
N GLU A 43 -16.11 2.53 -14.63
CA GLU A 43 -16.86 2.75 -15.86
C GLU A 43 -16.97 4.25 -16.18
N GLY A 44 -16.76 4.60 -17.45
CA GLY A 44 -16.74 5.99 -17.91
C GLY A 44 -15.50 6.80 -17.52
N THR A 45 -14.54 6.22 -16.78
CA THR A 45 -13.25 6.85 -16.50
C THR A 45 -12.21 6.46 -17.54
N PHE A 46 -11.14 7.26 -17.67
CA PHE A 46 -10.04 6.99 -18.60
C PHE A 46 -8.83 6.29 -17.96
N PHE A 47 -8.91 5.96 -16.66
CA PHE A 47 -7.85 5.25 -15.94
C PHE A 47 -7.49 3.94 -16.62
N LYS A 48 -6.19 3.60 -16.64
CA LYS A 48 -5.72 2.29 -17.11
C LYS A 48 -5.75 1.33 -15.94
N LEU A 49 -6.53 0.25 -16.03
CA LEU A 49 -6.64 -0.74 -14.95
C LEU A 49 -5.83 -1.98 -15.33
N ASP A 50 -5.08 -2.48 -14.36
CA ASP A 50 -4.10 -3.56 -14.54
C ASP A 50 -3.95 -4.39 -13.26
N TYR A 51 -3.17 -5.46 -13.28
CA TYR A 51 -3.02 -6.37 -12.14
C TYR A 51 -1.56 -6.64 -11.76
N LEU A 52 -1.30 -6.83 -10.46
CA LEU A 52 0.03 -7.16 -9.93
C LEU A 52 0.39 -8.63 -10.15
N THR A 53 -0.57 -9.52 -9.92
CA THR A 53 -0.37 -10.95 -9.98
C THR A 53 -1.47 -11.62 -10.78
N LYS A 54 -1.14 -12.71 -11.47
CA LYS A 54 -2.13 -13.59 -12.08
C LYS A 54 -2.27 -14.80 -11.17
N PRO A 55 -3.49 -15.21 -10.80
CA PRO A 55 -3.67 -16.46 -10.09
C PRO A 55 -3.35 -17.59 -11.07
N SER A 56 -2.22 -18.26 -10.91
CA SER A 56 -1.81 -19.36 -11.80
C SER A 56 -1.05 -20.43 -11.02
N GLY A 57 -1.81 -21.43 -10.53
CA GLY A 57 -1.27 -22.50 -9.70
C GLY A 57 -0.11 -23.31 -10.31
N LEU A 58 0.02 -23.38 -11.64
CA LEU A 58 1.16 -24.04 -12.32
C LEU A 58 2.36 -23.10 -12.56
N GLU A 59 2.12 -21.82 -12.81
CA GLU A 59 3.18 -20.81 -12.99
C GLU A 59 3.83 -20.46 -11.64
N ASP A 60 3.06 -20.52 -10.54
CA ASP A 60 3.54 -20.41 -9.15
C ASP A 60 4.50 -21.55 -8.75
N ILE A 61 4.49 -22.68 -9.47
CA ILE A 61 5.39 -23.83 -9.29
C ILE A 61 6.55 -23.81 -10.31
N GLY A 62 6.63 -22.78 -11.17
CA GLY A 62 7.76 -22.57 -12.09
C GLY A 62 7.59 -23.17 -13.49
N PHE A 63 6.38 -23.58 -13.87
CA PHE A 63 6.07 -24.00 -15.25
C PHE A 63 5.29 -22.90 -15.98
N GLY A 64 5.96 -22.14 -16.84
CA GLY A 64 5.37 -21.11 -17.72
C GLY A 64 6.20 -19.82 -17.84
N GLU A 65 5.95 -19.03 -18.89
CA GLU A 65 6.50 -17.67 -18.98
C GLU A 65 5.84 -16.79 -17.93
N LYS A 66 6.61 -16.42 -16.89
CA LYS A 66 6.14 -15.50 -15.86
C LYS A 66 5.99 -14.11 -16.48
N VAL A 67 4.75 -13.74 -16.81
CA VAL A 67 4.42 -12.36 -17.22
C VAL A 67 4.86 -11.42 -16.11
N ARG A 68 5.76 -10.48 -16.42
CA ARG A 68 6.30 -9.54 -15.44
C ARG A 68 5.38 -8.33 -15.37
N VAL A 69 5.10 -7.86 -14.17
CA VAL A 69 4.25 -6.68 -13.94
C VAL A 69 4.78 -5.42 -14.65
N VAL A 70 6.10 -5.35 -14.88
CA VAL A 70 6.74 -4.23 -15.60
C VAL A 70 6.47 -4.22 -17.09
N ASP A 71 6.14 -5.37 -17.69
CA ASP A 71 5.83 -5.46 -19.12
C ASP A 71 4.47 -4.79 -19.45
N HIS A 72 3.68 -4.52 -18.40
CA HIS A 72 2.39 -3.86 -18.49
C HIS A 72 2.52 -2.33 -18.53
N LEU A 73 3.67 -1.79 -18.10
CA LEU A 73 3.93 -0.36 -18.14
C LEU A 73 3.97 0.15 -19.59
N ARG A 74 3.63 1.42 -19.75
CA ARG A 74 3.65 2.13 -21.03
C ARG A 74 4.45 3.42 -20.89
N PRO A 75 5.15 3.89 -21.95
CA PRO A 75 5.86 5.16 -21.92
C PRO A 75 4.99 6.37 -21.62
N THR A 76 3.67 6.25 -21.81
CA THR A 76 2.67 7.29 -21.52
C THR A 76 2.24 7.33 -20.05
N ASP A 77 2.68 6.39 -19.22
CA ASP A 77 2.30 6.34 -17.81
C ASP A 77 3.06 7.46 -17.05
N GLU A 78 2.31 8.37 -16.43
CA GLU A 78 2.83 9.46 -15.60
C GLU A 78 2.59 9.22 -14.10
N MET A 79 1.75 8.26 -13.75
CA MET A 79 1.48 7.88 -12.36
C MET A 79 1.07 6.42 -12.26
N ILE A 80 1.65 5.73 -11.28
CA ILE A 80 1.25 4.38 -10.91
C ILE A 80 0.52 4.42 -9.58
N VAL A 81 -0.67 3.83 -9.53
CA VAL A 81 -1.41 3.59 -8.29
C VAL A 81 -1.46 2.09 -8.07
N VAL A 82 -1.20 1.65 -6.85
CA VAL A 82 -1.28 0.24 -6.46
C VAL A 82 -2.31 0.10 -5.36
N ALA A 83 -3.34 -0.71 -5.64
CA ALA A 83 -4.45 -0.98 -4.74
C ALA A 83 -4.09 -2.14 -3.81
N TYR A 84 -3.92 -1.83 -2.52
CA TYR A 84 -3.91 -2.76 -1.39
C TYR A 84 -3.13 -4.08 -1.60
N PRO A 85 -1.81 -4.00 -1.88
CA PRO A 85 -0.96 -5.17 -2.12
C PRO A 85 -0.60 -5.90 -0.81
N TYR A 86 -1.58 -6.48 -0.11
CA TYR A 86 -1.37 -7.12 1.19
C TYR A 86 -1.82 -8.58 1.28
N PHE A 87 -2.60 -9.08 0.32
CA PHE A 87 -3.24 -10.39 0.45
C PHE A 87 -2.23 -11.52 0.16
N ASN A 88 -1.48 -11.39 -0.94
CA ASN A 88 -0.42 -12.30 -1.34
C ASN A 88 0.96 -11.64 -1.21
N VAL A 89 1.92 -12.38 -0.66
CA VAL A 89 3.33 -11.98 -0.55
C VAL A 89 3.95 -11.60 -1.89
N ASN A 90 3.48 -12.18 -2.99
CA ASN A 90 3.94 -11.88 -4.35
C ASN A 90 3.51 -10.49 -4.83
N GLU A 91 2.44 -9.90 -4.28
CA GLU A 91 1.98 -8.56 -4.64
C GLU A 91 3.03 -7.50 -4.28
N MET A 92 3.56 -7.54 -3.06
CA MET A 92 4.62 -6.61 -2.65
C MET A 92 5.93 -6.81 -3.42
N LEU A 93 6.22 -8.03 -3.88
CA LEU A 93 7.35 -8.29 -4.77
C LEU A 93 7.11 -7.68 -6.16
N ALA A 94 5.87 -7.71 -6.66
CA ALA A 94 5.50 -7.02 -7.89
C ALA A 94 5.62 -5.49 -7.73
N VAL A 95 5.26 -4.93 -6.56
CA VAL A 95 5.51 -3.50 -6.28
C VAL A 95 7.00 -3.16 -6.27
N GLU A 96 7.85 -4.04 -5.71
CA GLU A 96 9.30 -3.87 -5.79
C GLU A 96 9.78 -3.88 -7.24
N GLU A 97 9.27 -4.81 -8.06
CA GLU A 97 9.63 -4.89 -9.48
C GLU A 97 9.20 -3.64 -10.26
N LEU A 98 7.96 -3.16 -10.06
CA LEU A 98 7.45 -1.91 -10.62
C LEU A 98 8.36 -0.74 -10.29
N TYR A 99 8.76 -0.62 -9.03
CA TYR A 99 9.65 0.46 -8.60
C TYR A 99 11.05 0.31 -9.20
N THR A 100 11.71 -0.81 -8.95
CA THR A 100 13.14 -0.99 -9.27
C THR A 100 13.44 -1.08 -10.75
N LYS A 101 12.55 -1.66 -11.55
CA LYS A 101 12.77 -1.86 -12.99
C LYS A 101 11.87 -1.00 -13.87
N GLY A 102 10.83 -0.39 -13.31
CA GLY A 102 9.85 0.39 -14.08
C GLY A 102 9.98 1.91 -13.84
N THR A 103 9.95 2.33 -12.58
CA THR A 103 9.75 3.77 -12.27
C THR A 103 10.92 4.49 -11.63
N ALA A 104 11.89 3.78 -11.04
CA ALA A 104 13.01 4.39 -10.33
C ALA A 104 13.84 5.34 -11.19
N GLU A 105 14.04 5.03 -12.47
CA GLU A 105 14.81 5.86 -13.41
C GLU A 105 13.94 6.96 -14.07
N SER A 106 12.67 6.66 -14.34
CA SER A 106 11.74 7.56 -15.04
C SER A 106 11.06 8.59 -14.14
N LYS A 107 11.27 8.54 -12.82
CA LYS A 107 10.66 9.41 -11.80
C LYS A 107 9.11 9.39 -11.79
N VAL A 108 8.50 8.36 -12.37
CA VAL A 108 7.06 8.14 -12.28
C VAL A 108 6.72 7.75 -10.83
N PRO A 109 5.88 8.51 -10.10
CA PRO A 109 5.54 8.19 -8.73
C PRO A 109 4.69 6.91 -8.65
N ILE A 110 4.90 6.16 -7.57
CA ILE A 110 4.03 5.04 -7.18
C ILE A 110 3.28 5.41 -5.90
N LEU A 111 1.96 5.47 -5.97
CA LEU A 111 1.07 5.65 -4.82
C LEU A 111 0.49 4.30 -4.41
N VAL A 112 0.77 3.85 -3.19
CA VAL A 112 0.25 2.57 -2.68
C VAL A 112 -0.81 2.82 -1.62
N PHE A 113 -2.00 2.29 -1.83
CA PHE A 113 -3.06 2.29 -0.84
C PHE A 113 -3.00 1.02 -0.01
N ASN A 114 -3.09 1.15 1.33
CA ASN A 114 -3.27 0.02 2.26
C ASN A 114 -2.35 -1.21 1.99
N GLY A 115 -1.04 -1.00 1.92
CA GLY A 115 -0.08 -2.10 1.68
C GLY A 115 0.23 -2.99 2.89
N GLU A 116 -0.43 -2.79 4.04
CA GLU A 116 -0.22 -3.54 5.30
C GLU A 116 1.28 -3.74 5.67
N LEU A 117 2.12 -2.72 5.41
CA LEU A 117 3.59 -2.84 5.49
C LEU A 117 4.09 -3.26 6.88
N ASP A 118 3.32 -2.97 7.93
CA ASP A 118 3.65 -3.34 9.31
C ASP A 118 3.72 -4.86 9.51
N ARG A 119 2.97 -5.64 8.74
CA ARG A 119 3.06 -7.11 8.79
C ARG A 119 4.45 -7.58 8.35
N ILE A 120 5.00 -6.97 7.30
CA ILE A 120 6.35 -7.29 6.82
C ILE A 120 7.41 -6.73 7.79
N ARG A 121 7.23 -5.49 8.28
CA ARG A 121 8.17 -4.83 9.22
C ARG A 121 8.25 -5.49 10.59
N SER A 122 7.14 -6.05 11.08
CA SER A 122 7.07 -6.72 12.39
C SER A 122 7.70 -8.11 12.43
N GLY A 123 8.16 -8.63 11.28
CA GLY A 123 8.73 -9.97 11.19
C GLY A 123 7.67 -11.08 11.21
N TYR A 124 6.42 -10.77 10.86
CA TYR A 124 5.35 -11.77 10.75
C TYR A 124 5.73 -12.93 9.83
N TYR A 125 6.46 -12.65 8.74
CA TYR A 125 6.99 -13.64 7.81
C TYR A 125 8.41 -14.05 8.23
N PRO A 126 8.62 -15.30 8.69
CA PRO A 126 9.95 -15.73 9.11
C PRO A 126 10.94 -15.70 7.94
N PRO A 127 12.11 -15.02 8.07
CA PRO A 127 13.04 -14.84 6.96
C PRO A 127 13.55 -16.12 6.30
N PHE A 128 13.64 -17.22 7.05
CA PHE A 128 14.08 -18.52 6.53
C PHE A 128 13.12 -19.07 5.46
N PHE A 129 11.81 -18.90 5.66
CA PHE A 129 10.79 -19.36 4.70
C PHE A 129 10.47 -18.32 3.62
N TYR A 130 10.67 -17.03 3.92
CA TYR A 130 10.33 -15.92 3.02
C TYR A 130 11.52 -14.96 2.81
N PRO A 131 12.65 -15.44 2.25
CA PRO A 131 13.87 -14.63 2.14
C PRO A 131 13.69 -13.40 1.25
N LYS A 132 12.88 -13.49 0.19
CA LYS A 132 12.56 -12.36 -0.69
C LYS A 132 11.79 -11.26 0.06
N LEU A 133 10.85 -11.62 0.92
CA LEU A 133 10.09 -10.64 1.71
C LEU A 133 10.96 -10.02 2.79
N ALA A 134 11.82 -10.81 3.42
CA ALA A 134 12.78 -10.27 4.39
C ALA A 134 13.74 -9.25 3.73
N ALA A 135 14.07 -9.45 2.45
CA ALA A 135 14.85 -8.48 1.68
C ALA A 135 14.10 -7.16 1.47
N LEU A 136 12.77 -7.18 1.27
CA LEU A 136 11.95 -5.96 1.11
C LEU A 136 12.10 -4.99 2.28
N SER A 137 12.21 -5.50 3.51
CA SER A 137 12.41 -4.68 4.71
C SER A 137 13.71 -3.86 4.67
N LYS A 138 14.68 -4.28 3.86
CA LYS A 138 15.97 -3.59 3.67
C LYS A 138 16.05 -2.82 2.35
N SER A 139 15.31 -3.25 1.32
CA SER A 139 15.36 -2.66 -0.03
C SER A 139 14.26 -1.62 -0.25
N LEU A 140 13.01 -2.06 -0.36
CA LEU A 140 11.87 -1.25 -0.79
C LEU A 140 11.21 -0.50 0.37
N LEU A 141 10.96 -1.18 1.49
CA LEU A 141 10.17 -0.60 2.60
C LEU A 141 10.76 0.68 3.22
N PRO A 142 12.10 0.86 3.30
CA PRO A 142 12.69 2.12 3.75
C PRO A 142 12.47 3.29 2.79
N LYS A 143 12.11 3.03 1.52
CA LYS A 143 11.89 4.07 0.50
C LYS A 143 10.46 4.62 0.49
N PHE A 144 9.55 4.03 1.25
CA PHE A 144 8.18 4.50 1.38
C PHE A 144 8.09 5.74 2.26
N GLU A 145 7.55 6.83 1.72
CA GLU A 145 7.04 7.93 2.55
C GLU A 145 5.62 7.61 2.99
N THR A 146 5.38 7.58 4.30
CA THR A 146 4.03 7.29 4.82
C THR A 146 3.20 8.57 4.85
N VAL A 147 2.35 8.76 3.83
CA VAL A 147 1.55 9.98 3.66
C VAL A 147 0.34 10.05 4.59
N TYR A 148 -0.41 8.96 4.69
CA TYR A 148 -1.58 8.87 5.57
C TYR A 148 -1.59 7.50 6.24
N TYR A 149 -1.71 7.48 7.57
CA TYR A 149 -1.64 6.26 8.35
C TYR A 149 -2.56 6.31 9.55
N ILE A 150 -3.23 5.19 9.82
CA ILE A 150 -3.98 4.97 11.05
C ILE A 150 -3.82 3.52 11.51
N HIS A 151 -3.45 3.34 12.77
CA HIS A 151 -3.42 2.03 13.42
C HIS A 151 -4.09 2.11 14.78
N ASN A 152 -5.16 1.34 14.97
CA ASN A 152 -5.95 1.35 16.18
C ASN A 152 -5.44 0.31 17.19
N PHE A 153 -5.10 0.77 18.40
CA PHE A 153 -4.77 -0.06 19.54
C PHE A 153 -6.05 -0.33 20.35
N LYS A 154 -6.35 -1.61 20.59
CA LYS A 154 -7.51 -2.05 21.38
C LYS A 154 -7.14 -2.22 22.86
N GLY A 155 -8.15 -2.29 23.73
CA GLY A 155 -8.00 -2.54 25.17
C GLY A 155 -8.41 -1.36 26.04
N SER A 156 -8.26 -1.51 27.36
CA SER A 156 -8.65 -0.49 28.35
C SER A 156 -7.87 0.83 28.22
N ARG A 157 -6.65 0.76 27.68
CA ARG A 157 -5.81 1.91 27.32
C ARG A 157 -5.64 2.05 25.79
N GLY A 158 -6.71 1.75 25.06
CA GLY A 158 -6.71 1.83 23.60
C GLY A 158 -6.49 3.25 23.06
N GLY A 159 -6.15 3.33 21.78
CA GLY A 159 -5.78 4.57 21.12
C GLY A 159 -5.55 4.38 19.62
N ALA A 160 -4.94 5.37 18.98
CA ALA A 160 -4.56 5.30 17.58
C ALA A 160 -3.17 5.91 17.35
N LEU A 161 -2.30 5.20 16.63
CA LEU A 161 -1.15 5.81 15.97
C LEU A 161 -1.63 6.39 14.64
N PHE A 162 -1.32 7.66 14.41
CA PHE A 162 -1.82 8.42 13.27
C PHE A 162 -0.70 9.23 12.62
N ARG A 163 -0.77 9.38 11.30
CA ARG A 163 0.00 10.38 10.56
C ARG A 163 -0.81 10.94 9.41
N ALA A 164 -0.71 12.25 9.21
CA ALA A 164 -1.06 12.94 7.99
C ALA A 164 0.12 13.83 7.59
N TYR A 165 0.83 13.44 6.53
CA TYR A 165 1.98 14.18 5.99
C TYR A 165 1.56 15.59 5.55
N PRO A 166 2.39 16.63 5.73
CA PRO A 166 3.77 16.60 6.26
C PRO A 166 3.87 16.62 7.79
N GLY A 167 2.77 16.44 8.51
CA GLY A 167 2.76 16.45 9.98
C GLY A 167 3.50 15.26 10.62
N PRO A 168 3.83 15.39 11.93
CA PRO A 168 4.53 14.36 12.68
C PRO A 168 3.62 13.14 12.92
N TRP A 169 4.22 12.05 13.39
CA TRP A 169 3.49 10.93 13.96
C TRP A 169 2.86 11.35 15.28
N LYS A 170 1.59 11.00 15.47
CA LYS A 170 0.82 11.31 16.68
C LYS A 170 0.24 10.05 17.27
N VAL A 171 0.28 9.94 18.59
CA VAL A 171 -0.47 8.92 19.33
C VAL A 171 -1.64 9.59 20.02
N PHE A 172 -2.84 9.15 19.66
CA PHE A 172 -4.08 9.55 20.30
C PHE A 172 -4.54 8.49 21.30
N ARG A 173 -4.98 8.92 22.48
CA ARG A 173 -5.68 8.06 23.43
C ARG A 173 -7.18 8.28 23.33
N ARG A 174 -7.95 7.20 23.49
CA ARG A 174 -9.40 7.29 23.69
C ARG A 174 -9.72 7.72 25.13
N GLY A 175 -10.26 8.93 25.28
CA GLY A 175 -10.85 9.43 26.51
C GLY A 175 -12.38 9.37 26.50
N SER A 176 -13.01 9.87 27.56
CA SER A 176 -14.49 9.97 27.66
C SER A 176 -15.10 10.91 26.62
N ASN A 177 -14.38 11.99 26.25
CA ASN A 177 -14.86 13.04 25.36
C ASN A 177 -14.23 12.99 23.95
N GLY A 178 -13.67 11.85 23.55
CA GLY A 178 -13.05 11.66 22.23
C GLY A 178 -11.57 11.30 22.29
N LEU A 179 -10.85 11.63 21.21
CA LEU A 179 -9.42 11.33 21.06
C LEU A 179 -8.57 12.51 21.56
N VAL A 180 -7.58 12.24 22.41
CA VAL A 180 -6.63 13.23 22.92
C VAL A 180 -5.23 12.86 22.44
N CYS A 181 -4.51 13.79 21.82
CA CYS A 181 -3.11 13.59 21.45
C CYS A 181 -2.25 13.55 22.71
N ILE A 182 -1.51 12.46 22.94
CA ILE A 182 -0.68 12.26 24.13
C ILE A 182 0.82 12.19 23.82
N HIS A 183 1.18 12.07 22.54
CA HIS A 183 2.57 11.97 22.10
C HIS A 183 2.70 12.38 20.64
N GLU A 184 3.79 13.07 20.30
CA GLU A 184 4.14 13.45 18.93
C GLU A 184 5.64 13.23 18.69
N GLN A 185 6.00 12.73 17.51
CA GLN A 185 7.40 12.56 17.10
C GLN A 185 7.56 12.56 15.56
N GLU A 186 8.75 12.91 15.08
CA GLU A 186 9.03 13.02 13.64
C GLU A 186 9.17 11.66 12.94
N THR A 187 9.80 10.70 13.60
CA THR A 187 10.02 9.35 13.06
C THR A 187 8.90 8.40 13.47
N MET A 188 8.60 7.39 12.66
CA MET A 188 7.55 6.41 12.99
C MET A 188 7.94 5.63 14.26
N PRO A 189 7.15 5.66 15.35
CA PRO A 189 7.38 4.79 16.49
C PRO A 189 7.03 3.34 16.12
N SER A 190 7.68 2.37 16.78
CA SER A 190 7.29 0.97 16.58
C SER A 190 5.92 0.70 17.22
N LEU A 191 5.14 -0.24 16.67
CA LEU A 191 3.86 -0.62 17.29
C LEU A 191 4.03 -1.11 18.74
N LYS A 192 5.16 -1.76 19.04
CA LYS A 192 5.51 -2.21 20.39
C LYS A 192 5.75 -1.03 21.34
N GLU A 193 6.51 -0.04 20.92
CA GLU A 193 6.77 1.19 21.68
C GLU A 193 5.46 1.94 21.96
N VAL A 194 4.60 2.10 20.96
CA VAL A 194 3.29 2.74 21.17
C VAL A 194 2.45 1.97 22.19
N ALA A 195 2.39 0.64 22.06
CA ALA A 195 1.56 -0.20 22.93
C ALA A 195 2.07 -0.29 24.37
N LEU A 196 3.39 -0.42 24.57
CA LEU A 196 3.98 -0.74 25.87
C LEU A 196 4.53 0.49 26.61
N ASP A 197 4.99 1.50 25.88
CA ASP A 197 5.65 2.66 26.49
C ASP A 197 4.75 3.90 26.45
N ILE A 198 4.16 4.22 25.30
CA ILE A 198 3.40 5.47 25.15
C ILE A 198 2.00 5.33 25.77
N LEU A 199 1.20 4.36 25.29
CA LEU A 199 -0.18 4.18 25.74
C LEU A 199 -0.28 3.65 27.18
N MET A 200 0.76 3.01 27.72
CA MET A 200 0.73 2.57 29.12
C MET A 200 1.15 3.66 30.11
N ARG A 201 2.00 4.62 29.72
CA ARG A 201 2.53 5.64 30.66
C ARG A 201 1.68 6.89 30.77
N ALA A 202 1.05 7.31 29.68
CA ALA A 202 0.21 8.51 29.72
C ALA A 202 -1.02 8.32 30.61
#